data_AF-A0A819DTB4-F1
#
_entry.id   AF-A0A819DTB4-F1
#
_cell.length_a   1.000
_cell.length_b   1.000
_cell.length_c   1.000
_cell.angle_alpha   90.00
_cell.angle_beta   90.00
_cell.angle_gamma   90.00
#
_symmetry.space_group_name_H-M   'P 1'
#
loop_
_entity.id
_entity.type
_entity.pdbx_description
1 polymer ?
#
loop_
_entity_poly.entity_id
_entity_poly.type
_entity_poly.pdbx_seq_one_letter_code
_entity_poly.pdbx_strand_id
1 'polypeptide(L)'
;MLHDLFLLPQSISLTIETLTIEEGMNDIYSMMFIVPKLKYYRISLFKHYNHHQITLPIARYNESTSLQYLIIDHECSFSELLLLLSYTPQLIRLTIHKIYFNDSDNKMFT
;
A
#
# COMPACT_ATOMS: atom_id res chain seq x y z
N MET A 1 1.57 18.34 9.43
CA MET A 1 0.14 18.42 9.01
C MET A 1 -0.50 17.03 8.91
N LEU A 2 -0.42 16.22 9.98
CA LEU A 2 -1.05 14.87 10.03
C LEU A 2 -1.98 14.70 11.25
N HIS A 3 -1.98 15.66 12.18
CA HIS A 3 -2.69 15.56 13.45
C HIS A 3 -4.22 15.72 13.33
N ASP A 4 -4.72 16.29 12.23
CA ASP A 4 -6.16 16.55 12.06
C ASP A 4 -6.93 15.34 11.50
N LEU A 5 -6.24 14.32 10.97
CA LEU A 5 -6.87 13.11 10.43
C LEU A 5 -7.53 12.23 11.51
N PHE A 6 -7.12 12.38 12.78
CA PHE A 6 -7.68 11.63 13.90
C PHE A 6 -9.12 12.04 14.27
N LEU A 7 -9.56 13.22 13.81
CA LEU A 7 -10.88 13.79 14.10
C LEU A 7 -11.95 13.37 13.08
N LEU A 8 -11.58 12.65 12.01
CA LEU A 8 -12.51 12.28 10.95
C LEU A 8 -13.44 11.11 11.36
N PRO A 9 -14.65 11.01 10.75
CA PRO A 9 -15.68 10.04 11.12
C PRO A 9 -15.26 8.57 10.93
N GLN A 10 -16.11 7.65 11.39
CA GLN A 10 -15.84 6.23 11.64
C GLN A 10 -15.39 5.38 10.43
N SER A 11 -15.30 5.94 9.23
CA SER A 11 -14.62 5.34 8.09
C SER A 11 -13.92 6.43 7.28
N ILE A 12 -12.60 6.30 7.12
CA ILE A 12 -11.82 7.18 6.26
C ILE A 12 -11.55 6.41 4.97
N SER A 13 -11.86 7.04 3.85
CA SER A 13 -11.41 6.64 2.53
C SER A 13 -10.32 7.61 2.12
N LEU A 14 -9.16 7.08 1.72
CA LEU A 14 -8.06 7.88 1.23
C LEU A 14 -7.71 7.43 -0.18
N THR A 15 -7.82 8.36 -1.12
CA THR A 15 -7.39 8.18 -2.51
C THR A 15 -6.30 9.19 -2.79
N ILE A 16 -5.16 8.70 -3.26
CA ILE A 16 -4.01 9.53 -3.60
C ILE A 16 -3.69 9.28 -5.07
N GLU A 17 -3.72 10.36 -5.83
CA GLU A 17 -3.35 10.39 -7.24
C GLU A 17 -2.14 11.31 -7.36
N THR A 18 -1.01 10.77 -7.77
CA THR A 18 0.21 11.58 -7.96
C THR A 18 0.76 11.39 -9.37
N LEU A 19 1.27 12.51 -9.89
CA LEU A 19 1.92 12.62 -11.20
C LEU A 19 3.43 12.48 -11.10
N THR A 20 4.00 12.43 -9.90
CA THR A 20 5.45 12.32 -9.68
C THR A 20 5.73 11.28 -8.60
N ILE A 21 6.75 10.46 -8.84
CA ILE A 21 7.37 9.63 -7.80
C ILE A 21 8.37 10.54 -7.09
N GLU A 22 7.90 11.30 -6.11
CA GLU A 22 8.76 12.15 -5.29
C GLU A 22 9.19 11.42 -4.00
N GLU A 23 10.25 11.93 -3.37
CA GLU A 23 10.60 11.59 -1.99
C GLU A 23 9.36 11.69 -1.11
N GLY A 24 9.01 10.60 -0.40
CA GLY A 24 7.82 10.56 0.48
C GLY A 24 6.70 9.61 0.04
N MET A 25 6.85 8.88 -1.09
CA MET A 25 5.90 7.81 -1.44
C MET A 25 5.78 6.74 -0.34
N ASN A 26 6.87 6.43 0.35
CA ASN A 26 6.85 5.55 1.51
C ASN A 26 6.00 6.14 2.65
N ASP A 27 6.07 7.45 2.90
CA ASP A 27 5.29 8.11 3.94
C ASP A 27 3.79 8.10 3.62
N ILE A 28 3.45 8.32 2.34
CA ILE A 28 2.09 8.15 1.82
C ILE A 28 1.62 6.73 2.12
N TYR A 29 2.38 5.73 1.69
CA TYR A 29 2.08 4.34 1.91
C TYR A 29 1.92 3.99 3.41
N SER A 30 2.77 4.53 4.27
CA SER A 30 2.70 4.35 5.72
C SER A 30 1.44 4.92 6.37
N MET A 31 0.70 5.83 5.71
CA MET A 31 -0.57 6.34 6.22
C MET A 31 -1.59 5.22 6.47
N MET A 32 -1.52 4.10 5.73
CA MET A 32 -2.43 2.98 5.96
C MET A 32 -2.28 2.33 7.34
N PHE A 33 -1.11 2.47 7.98
CA PHE A 33 -0.84 1.96 9.32
C PHE A 33 -1.08 3.01 10.41
N ILE A 34 -0.94 4.30 10.08
CA ILE A 34 -1.05 5.41 11.03
C ILE A 34 -2.50 5.84 11.23
N VAL A 35 -3.37 5.65 10.23
CA VAL A 35 -4.77 6.10 10.26
C VAL A 35 -5.67 4.94 10.73
N PRO A 36 -6.03 4.86 12.03
CA PRO A 36 -6.65 3.67 12.61
C PRO A 36 -8.04 3.34 12.04
N LYS A 37 -8.74 4.35 11.50
CA LYS A 37 -10.09 4.24 10.93
C LYS A 37 -10.09 4.11 9.40
N LEU A 38 -8.93 3.97 8.76
CA LEU A 38 -8.86 3.86 7.31
C LEU A 38 -9.42 2.51 6.85
N LYS A 39 -10.50 2.53 6.07
CA LYS A 39 -11.15 1.33 5.55
C LYS A 39 -10.88 1.12 4.07
N TYR A 40 -10.71 2.21 3.33
CA TYR A 40 -10.45 2.18 1.90
C TYR A 40 -9.18 2.97 1.60
N TYR A 41 -8.28 2.36 0.84
CA TYR A 41 -7.04 2.99 0.40
C TYR A 41 -6.79 2.71 -1.07
N ARG A 42 -6.58 3.78 -1.84
CA ARG A 42 -6.20 3.71 -3.25
C ARG A 42 -5.00 4.61 -3.48
N ILE A 43 -3.94 4.03 -4.04
CA ILE A 43 -2.81 4.78 -4.58
C ILE A 43 -2.78 4.51 -6.07
N SER A 44 -2.83 5.58 -6.87
CA SER A 44 -2.64 5.53 -8.31
C SER A 44 -1.46 6.39 -8.72
N LEU A 45 -0.55 5.76 -9.47
CA LEU A 45 0.64 6.39 -10.00
C LEU A 45 0.50 6.48 -11.52
N PHE A 46 0.58 7.69 -12.05
CA PHE A 46 0.48 7.86 -13.49
C PHE A 46 1.58 7.07 -14.24
N LYS A 47 1.16 6.39 -15.30
CA LYS A 47 1.87 5.35 -16.09
C LYS A 47 3.22 5.75 -16.73
N HIS A 48 3.71 6.97 -16.53
CA HIS A 48 4.86 7.49 -17.26
C HIS A 48 6.22 7.28 -16.58
N TYR A 49 6.25 6.63 -15.41
CA TYR A 49 7.49 6.44 -14.67
C TYR A 49 7.89 4.98 -14.58
N ASN A 50 9.20 4.73 -14.56
CA ASN A 50 9.75 3.41 -14.28
C ASN A 50 9.37 2.99 -12.85
N HIS A 51 8.24 2.30 -12.72
CA HIS A 51 7.64 1.87 -11.45
C HIS A 51 8.50 0.88 -10.64
N HIS A 52 9.68 0.50 -11.14
CA HIS A 52 10.59 -0.47 -10.53
C HIS A 52 11.26 0.04 -9.25
N GLN A 53 11.08 1.32 -8.88
CA GLN A 53 11.67 1.93 -7.69
C GLN A 53 10.71 2.04 -6.50
N ILE A 54 9.45 1.64 -6.65
CA ILE A 54 8.44 1.84 -5.62
C ILE A 54 8.22 0.54 -4.88
N THR A 55 8.75 0.50 -3.67
CA THR A 55 8.53 -0.61 -2.77
C THR A 55 7.24 -0.43 -1.99
N LEU A 56 6.45 -1.50 -1.83
CA LEU A 56 5.32 -1.47 -0.91
C LEU A 56 5.83 -1.26 0.52
N PRO A 57 5.06 -0.58 1.39
CA PRO A 57 5.52 -0.27 2.72
C PRO A 57 5.62 -1.53 3.56
N ILE A 58 6.62 -1.54 4.42
CA ILE A 58 6.80 -2.58 5.43
C ILE A 58 6.28 -2.01 6.74
N ALA A 59 5.29 -2.69 7.32
CA ALA A 59 4.78 -2.37 8.64
C ALA A 59 5.91 -2.51 9.68
N ARG A 60 5.98 -1.63 10.67
CA ARG A 60 6.89 -1.83 11.81
C ARG A 60 6.39 -2.98 12.67
N TYR A 61 7.26 -3.51 13.54
CA TYR A 61 6.89 -4.59 14.47
C TYR A 61 5.60 -4.24 15.22
N ASN A 62 4.60 -5.12 15.11
CA ASN A 62 3.24 -5.02 15.70
C ASN A 62 2.29 -3.99 15.06
N GLU A 63 2.66 -3.35 13.95
CA GLU A 63 1.70 -2.55 13.18
C GLU A 63 0.80 -3.46 12.35
N SER A 64 -0.51 -3.20 12.41
CA SER A 64 -1.50 -3.83 11.55
C SER A 64 -2.54 -2.79 11.17
N THR A 65 -3.13 -2.94 9.99
CA THR A 65 -4.14 -2.00 9.51
C THR A 65 -5.56 -2.55 9.63
N SER A 66 -6.53 -1.65 9.83
CA SER A 66 -7.96 -1.97 9.82
C SER A 66 -8.57 -1.89 8.41
N LEU A 67 -7.70 -1.79 7.39
CA LEU A 67 -8.05 -1.68 5.99
C LEU A 67 -8.88 -2.87 5.50
N GLN A 68 -9.96 -2.57 4.78
CA GLN A 68 -10.84 -3.56 4.17
C GLN A 68 -10.73 -3.56 2.64
N TYR A 69 -10.37 -2.44 2.04
CA TYR A 69 -10.28 -2.26 0.60
C TYR A 69 -8.93 -1.60 0.25
N LEU A 70 -8.15 -2.27 -0.58
CA LEU A 70 -6.87 -1.78 -1.06
C LEU A 70 -6.80 -1.82 -2.59
N ILE A 71 -6.41 -0.71 -3.19
CA ILE A 71 -6.10 -0.63 -4.62
C ILE A 71 -4.67 -0.11 -4.78
N ILE A 72 -3.80 -0.94 -5.34
CA ILE A 72 -2.44 -0.60 -5.75
C ILE A 72 -2.44 -0.51 -7.27
N ASP A 73 -2.48 0.71 -7.78
CA ASP A 73 -2.53 0.99 -9.22
C ASP A 73 -1.14 1.34 -9.75
N HIS A 74 -0.19 0.43 -9.48
CA HIS A 74 1.15 0.37 -10.05
C HIS A 74 1.72 -1.06 -9.95
N GLU A 75 2.93 -1.27 -10.49
CA GLU A 75 3.64 -2.55 -10.43
C GLU A 75 4.20 -2.82 -9.02
N CYS A 76 4.10 -4.05 -8.53
CA CYS A 76 4.77 -4.50 -7.30
C CYS A 76 5.27 -5.95 -7.45
N SER A 77 6.27 -6.34 -6.65
CA SER A 77 6.72 -7.73 -6.61
C SER A 77 5.74 -8.62 -5.85
N PHE A 78 5.79 -9.92 -6.13
CA PHE A 78 4.98 -10.90 -5.40
C PHE A 78 5.37 -11.01 -3.92
N SER A 79 6.67 -10.94 -3.61
CA SER A 79 7.18 -10.94 -2.23
C SER A 79 6.66 -9.75 -1.41
N GLU A 80 6.68 -8.54 -1.99
CA GLU A 80 6.14 -7.34 -1.34
C GLU A 80 4.63 -7.47 -1.08
N LEU A 81 3.90 -8.07 -2.02
CA LEU A 81 2.48 -8.32 -1.84
C LEU A 81 2.21 -9.27 -0.67
N LEU A 82 2.92 -10.39 -0.59
CA LEU A 82 2.77 -11.34 0.51
C LEU A 82 3.06 -10.68 1.86
N LEU A 83 4.11 -9.85 1.90
CA LEU A 83 4.49 -9.12 3.10
C LEU A 83 3.39 -8.14 3.51
N LEU A 84 2.84 -7.37 2.57
CA LEU A 84 1.74 -6.44 2.83
C LEU A 84 0.51 -7.16 3.37
N LEU A 85 0.14 -8.30 2.77
CA LEU A 85 -1.01 -9.11 3.20
C LEU A 85 -0.86 -9.62 4.63
N SER A 86 0.36 -9.90 5.08
CA SER A 86 0.61 -10.37 6.45
C SER A 86 0.23 -9.34 7.53
N TYR A 87 0.19 -8.05 7.17
CA TYR A 87 -0.14 -6.96 8.09
C TYR A 87 -1.52 -6.31 7.83
N THR A 88 -2.30 -6.86 6.89
CA THR A 88 -3.66 -6.39 6.54
C THR A 88 -4.72 -7.48 6.84
N PRO A 89 -4.88 -7.95 8.09
CA PRO A 89 -5.71 -9.11 8.40
C PRO A 89 -7.22 -8.88 8.18
N GLN A 90 -7.66 -7.62 8.07
CA GLN A 90 -9.07 -7.27 7.83
C GLN A 90 -9.39 -7.04 6.34
N LEU A 91 -8.43 -7.30 5.44
CA LEU A 91 -8.59 -6.99 4.02
C LEU A 91 -9.63 -7.91 3.37
N ILE A 92 -10.67 -7.29 2.81
CA ILE A 92 -11.79 -7.97 2.14
C ILE A 92 -11.57 -7.93 0.63
N ARG A 93 -11.05 -6.83 0.11
CA ARG A 93 -10.82 -6.62 -1.32
C ARG A 93 -9.43 -6.04 -1.57
N LEU A 94 -8.74 -6.68 -2.50
CA LEU A 94 -7.45 -6.27 -3.01
C LEU A 94 -7.56 -6.14 -4.53
N THR A 95 -7.10 -5.02 -5.08
CA THR A 95 -6.94 -4.81 -6.52
C THR A 95 -5.52 -4.38 -6.79
N ILE A 96 -4.87 -5.08 -7.71
CA ILE A 96 -3.48 -4.80 -8.10
C ILE A 96 -3.44 -4.70 -9.61
N HIS A 97 -2.75 -3.67 -10.11
CA HIS A 97 -2.62 -3.47 -11.55
C HIS A 97 -1.74 -4.52 -12.22
N LYS A 98 -0.54 -4.76 -11.66
CA LYS A 98 0.43 -5.70 -12.22
C LYS A 98 1.38 -6.22 -11.14
N ILE A 99 1.59 -7.54 -11.16
CA ILE A 99 2.54 -8.24 -10.28
C ILE A 99 3.70 -8.75 -11.14
N TYR A 100 4.93 -8.62 -10.65
CA TYR A 100 6.09 -9.28 -11.22
C TYR A 100 6.74 -10.22 -10.20
N PHE A 101 7.48 -11.21 -10.70
CA PHE A 101 8.21 -12.17 -9.89
C PHE A 101 9.70 -11.83 -10.00
N ASN A 102 10.36 -11.62 -8.87
CA ASN A 102 11.81 -11.45 -8.82
C ASN A 102 12.49 -12.83 -8.68
N ASP A 103 13.83 -12.87 -8.82
CA ASP A 103 14.58 -14.13 -8.73
C ASP A 103 14.45 -14.83 -7.36
N SER A 104 14.15 -14.06 -6.30
CA SER A 104 13.82 -14.61 -4.98
C SER A 104 12.45 -15.30 -4.95
N ASP A 105 11.45 -14.75 -5.64
CA ASP A 105 10.12 -15.34 -5.73
C ASP A 105 10.16 -16.65 -6.52
N ASN A 106 10.95 -16.72 -7.59
CA ASN A 106 11.09 -17.92 -8.41
C ASN A 106 11.65 -19.12 -7.62
N LYS A 107 12.45 -18.87 -6.58
CA LYS A 107 13.00 -19.90 -5.70
C LYS A 107 12.02 -20.39 -4.63
N MET A 108 10.93 -19.68 -4.38
CA MET A 108 9.88 -20.13 -3.43
C MET A 108 8.98 -21.22 -4.03
N PHE A 109 8.96 -21.36 -5.35
CA PHE A 109 8.07 -22.29 -6.08
C PHE A 109 8.79 -23.49 -6.71
N THR A 110 10.10 -23.64 -6.48
CA THR A 110 10.93 -24.78 -6.92
C THR A 110 11.46 -25.56 -5.74
#